data_AF-A0AAU4BTR9-F1
#
_entry.id   AF-A0AAU4BTR9-F1
#
_cell.length_a   1.000
_cell.length_b   1.000
_cell.length_c   1.000
_cell.angle_alpha   90.00
_cell.angle_beta   90.00
_cell.angle_gamma   90.00
#
_symmetry.space_group_name_H-M   'P 1'
#
loop_
_entity.id
_entity.type
_entity.pdbx_description
1 polymer ?
#
loop_
_entity_poly.entity_id
_entity_poly.type
_entity_poly.pdbx_seq_one_letter_code
_entity_poly.pdbx_strand_id
1 'polypeptide(L)'
;MQTWDVMRRDDLGNTFHVAAHDSRISALSQVLVLKSGAEDGQEYQVEGPPGPAVRTNRDLYLVFLHLGQEARAASWSLSAFLRALWKVGAPLSDRTELEPDVVAAMFAAASTTPPAAFDPAWSGKDLSLPGAEPHGYADWERVLLSQIADLEDFLTAPPGPQARFGVDAPRPPGSGARATPARWYNFDPATYLECAVAGSLGGWDAADGARVPVPAGPGERPARSYVRTITTMTWDDLARIAVCGQVYE
;
A
#
# COMPACT_ATOMS: atom_id res chain seq x y z
N MET A 1 -28.81 6.18 8.27
CA MET A 1 -27.42 5.96 7.83
C MET A 1 -26.53 6.81 8.69
N GLN A 2 -25.44 6.25 9.20
CA GLN A 2 -24.39 7.05 9.82
C GLN A 2 -23.46 7.53 8.70
N THR A 3 -23.15 8.83 8.65
CA THR A 3 -22.30 9.44 7.64
C THR A 3 -20.97 9.89 8.26
N TRP A 4 -19.93 9.92 7.44
CA TRP A 4 -18.64 10.52 7.77
C TRP A 4 -18.41 11.74 6.88
N ASP A 5 -18.22 12.89 7.50
CA ASP A 5 -18.10 14.17 6.83
C ASP A 5 -16.63 14.60 6.76
N VAL A 6 -16.21 15.04 5.57
CA VAL A 6 -14.91 15.68 5.36
C VAL A 6 -15.11 17.18 5.55
N MET A 7 -14.38 17.74 6.49
CA MET A 7 -14.42 19.16 6.83
C MET A 7 -13.08 19.80 6.47
N ARG A 8 -13.12 21.02 5.92
CA ARG A 8 -11.95 21.85 5.65
C ARG A 8 -11.94 23.04 6.60
N ARG A 9 -10.80 23.34 7.19
CA ARG A 9 -10.57 24.53 7.99
C ARG A 9 -9.64 25.48 7.24
N ASP A 10 -10.06 26.74 7.10
CA ASP A 10 -9.24 27.81 6.53
C ASP A 10 -8.31 28.45 7.58
N ASP A 11 -7.42 29.34 7.13
CA ASP A 11 -6.47 30.05 7.99
C ASP A 11 -7.13 30.99 9.01
N LEU A 12 -8.40 31.35 8.78
CA LEU A 12 -9.22 32.16 9.68
C LEU A 12 -9.95 31.29 10.72
N GLY A 13 -9.78 29.97 10.65
CA GLY A 13 -10.38 28.99 11.54
C GLY A 13 -11.83 28.63 11.20
N ASN A 14 -12.37 29.06 10.07
CA ASN A 14 -13.71 28.70 9.63
C ASN A 14 -13.74 27.27 9.10
N THR A 15 -14.77 26.52 9.49
CA THR A 15 -14.97 25.14 9.07
C THR A 15 -16.02 25.06 7.96
N PHE A 16 -15.69 24.39 6.86
CA PHE A 16 -16.56 24.16 5.71
C PHE A 16 -16.76 22.67 5.50
N HIS A 17 -18.01 22.25 5.28
CA HIS A 17 -18.31 20.89 4.83
C HIS A 17 -17.88 20.72 3.37
N VAL A 18 -17.10 19.67 3.10
CA VAL A 18 -16.56 19.36 1.77
C VAL A 18 -17.38 18.24 1.11
N ALA A 19 -17.61 17.15 1.84
CA ALA A 19 -18.33 15.99 1.33
C ALA A 19 -18.77 15.06 2.47
N ALA A 20 -19.74 14.19 2.18
CA ALA A 20 -20.20 13.13 3.08
C ALA A 20 -19.91 11.76 2.46
N HIS A 21 -19.60 10.77 3.31
CA HIS A 21 -19.25 9.40 2.92
C HIS A 21 -19.99 8.36 3.77
N ASP A 22 -20.17 7.18 3.19
CA ASP A 22 -20.79 6.03 3.87
C ASP A 22 -19.79 5.22 4.71
N SER A 23 -18.49 5.57 4.67
CA SER A 23 -17.47 4.91 5.48
C SER A 23 -16.36 5.87 5.92
N ARG A 24 -15.77 5.58 7.09
CA ARG A 24 -14.59 6.28 7.61
C ARG A 24 -13.39 6.21 6.66
N ILE A 25 -13.16 5.05 6.04
CA ILE A 25 -12.04 4.82 5.11
C ILE A 25 -12.19 5.70 3.86
N SER A 26 -13.40 5.81 3.32
CA SER A 26 -13.69 6.67 2.16
C SER A 26 -13.47 8.15 2.48
N ALA A 27 -13.93 8.61 3.65
CA ALA A 27 -13.71 9.98 4.10
C ALA A 27 -12.21 10.30 4.31
N LEU A 28 -11.48 9.42 5.01
CA LEU A 28 -10.03 9.56 5.21
C LEU A 28 -9.27 9.51 3.88
N SER A 29 -9.68 8.64 2.97
CA SER A 29 -9.10 8.54 1.62
C SER A 29 -9.21 9.86 0.88
N GLN A 30 -10.40 10.50 0.90
CA GLN A 30 -10.57 11.81 0.28
C GLN A 30 -9.68 12.88 0.91
N VAL A 31 -9.53 12.88 2.24
CA VAL A 31 -8.60 13.78 2.93
C VAL A 31 -7.16 13.60 2.43
N LEU A 32 -6.70 12.36 2.26
CA LEU A 32 -5.36 12.07 1.74
C LEU A 32 -5.19 12.51 0.29
N VAL A 33 -6.20 12.28 -0.57
CA VAL A 33 -6.21 12.78 -1.96
C VAL A 33 -6.05 14.31 -1.97
N LEU A 34 -6.85 15.02 -1.17
CA LEU A 34 -6.81 16.48 -1.07
C LEU A 34 -5.44 16.98 -0.57
N LYS A 35 -4.90 16.37 0.49
CA LYS A 35 -3.58 16.73 1.03
C LYS A 35 -2.43 16.45 0.07
N SER A 36 -2.54 15.41 -0.76
CA SER A 36 -1.51 15.06 -1.75
C SER A 36 -1.43 16.03 -2.95
N GLY A 37 -2.45 16.87 -3.14
CA GLY A 37 -2.56 17.80 -4.27
C GLY A 37 -2.63 19.27 -3.88
N ALA A 38 -2.70 19.61 -2.59
CA ALA A 38 -2.79 20.99 -2.12
C ALA A 38 -1.39 21.62 -1.99
N GLU A 39 -1.27 22.86 -2.45
CA GLU A 39 -0.19 23.76 -2.02
C GLU A 39 -0.51 24.25 -0.60
N ASP A 40 0.50 24.34 0.26
CA ASP A 40 0.42 24.43 1.74
C ASP A 40 -0.72 25.28 2.35
N GLY A 41 -1.26 24.80 3.49
CA GLY A 41 -2.01 25.62 4.46
C GLY A 41 -3.41 25.12 4.84
N GLN A 42 -4.07 24.32 4.01
CA GLN A 42 -5.45 23.86 4.29
C GLN A 42 -5.48 22.65 5.22
N GLU A 43 -6.17 22.77 6.35
CA GLU A 43 -6.39 21.66 7.28
C GLU A 43 -7.68 20.92 6.93
N TYR A 44 -7.60 19.59 6.80
CA TYR A 44 -8.76 18.73 6.55
C TYR A 44 -8.92 17.71 7.68
N GLN A 45 -10.15 17.53 8.14
CA GLN A 45 -10.53 16.58 9.20
C GLN A 45 -11.74 15.74 8.81
N VAL A 46 -11.89 14.58 9.44
CA VAL A 46 -13.05 13.69 9.28
C VAL A 46 -13.88 13.73 10.55
N GLU A 47 -15.18 14.00 10.42
CA GLU A 47 -16.16 13.96 11.50
C GLU A 47 -17.14 12.81 11.26
N GLY A 48 -17.53 12.07 12.30
CA GLY A 48 -18.45 10.94 12.15
C GLY A 48 -18.53 10.07 13.40
N PRO A 49 -19.21 8.91 13.32
CA PRO A 49 -19.34 7.96 14.42
C PRO A 49 -18.00 7.56 15.04
N PRO A 50 -17.97 7.27 16.35
CA PRO A 50 -16.76 6.86 17.05
C PRO A 50 -16.36 5.42 16.72
N GLY A 51 -15.05 5.16 16.73
CA GLY A 51 -14.46 3.83 16.64
C GLY A 51 -13.88 3.50 15.26
N PRO A 52 -12.92 2.56 15.21
CA PRO A 52 -12.25 2.19 13.97
C PRO A 52 -13.13 1.30 13.08
N ALA A 53 -12.99 1.47 11.78
CA ALA A 53 -13.60 0.60 10.76
C ALA A 53 -12.83 -0.72 10.62
N VAL A 54 -11.50 -0.65 10.68
CA VAL A 54 -10.56 -1.78 10.61
C VAL A 54 -10.11 -2.14 12.03
N ARG A 55 -10.50 -3.31 12.51
CA ARG A 55 -10.20 -3.77 13.88
C ARG A 55 -9.23 -4.94 13.91
N THR A 56 -9.21 -5.71 12.83
CA THR A 56 -8.42 -6.93 12.72
C THR A 56 -7.59 -6.92 11.44
N ASN A 57 -6.53 -7.72 11.42
CA ASN A 57 -5.78 -7.98 10.19
C ASN A 57 -6.65 -8.57 9.07
N ARG A 58 -7.74 -9.30 9.40
CA ARG A 58 -8.72 -9.78 8.41
C ARG A 58 -9.49 -8.63 7.76
N ASP A 59 -9.89 -7.61 8.52
CA ASP A 59 -10.58 -6.45 7.96
C ASP A 59 -9.68 -5.72 6.95
N LEU A 60 -8.40 -5.50 7.31
CA LEU A 60 -7.43 -4.88 6.41
C LEU A 60 -7.14 -5.75 5.19
N TYR A 61 -7.08 -7.07 5.38
CA TYR A 61 -6.92 -8.04 4.28
C TYR A 61 -8.05 -7.91 3.26
N LEU A 62 -9.31 -7.89 3.71
CA LEU A 62 -10.47 -7.75 2.84
C LEU A 62 -10.51 -6.40 2.11
N VAL A 63 -10.10 -5.31 2.77
CA VAL A 63 -9.94 -4.01 2.12
C VAL A 63 -8.93 -4.09 0.97
N PHE A 64 -7.75 -4.67 1.22
CA PHE A 64 -6.69 -4.76 0.21
C PHE A 64 -7.08 -5.64 -0.98
N LEU A 65 -7.77 -6.75 -0.72
CA LEU A 65 -8.34 -7.58 -1.78
C LEU A 65 -9.30 -6.79 -2.65
N HIS A 66 -10.22 -6.05 -2.03
CA HIS A 66 -11.20 -5.26 -2.77
C HIS A 66 -10.52 -4.19 -3.64
N LEU A 67 -9.60 -3.41 -3.05
CA LEU A 67 -8.81 -2.41 -3.76
C LEU A 67 -8.01 -3.00 -4.92
N GLY A 68 -7.42 -4.18 -4.72
CA GLY A 68 -6.71 -4.90 -5.75
C GLY A 68 -7.60 -5.25 -6.95
N GLN A 69 -8.79 -5.79 -6.69
CA GLN A 69 -9.75 -6.11 -7.76
C GLN A 69 -10.25 -4.85 -8.48
N GLU A 70 -10.51 -3.76 -7.76
CA GLU A 70 -10.92 -2.48 -8.35
C GLU A 70 -9.82 -1.89 -9.23
N ALA A 71 -8.58 -1.85 -8.74
CA ALA A 71 -7.43 -1.36 -9.50
C ALA A 71 -7.21 -2.19 -10.78
N ARG A 72 -7.33 -3.52 -10.69
CA ARG A 72 -7.28 -4.42 -11.86
C ARG A 72 -8.42 -4.15 -12.84
N ALA A 73 -9.65 -4.00 -12.35
CA ALA A 73 -10.82 -3.70 -13.19
C ALA A 73 -10.69 -2.35 -13.90
N ALA A 74 -10.12 -1.36 -13.21
CA ALA A 74 -9.77 -0.05 -13.77
C ALA A 74 -8.48 -0.04 -14.60
N SER A 75 -7.86 -1.21 -14.85
CA SER A 75 -6.65 -1.37 -15.66
C SER A 75 -5.45 -0.56 -15.17
N TRP A 76 -5.33 -0.36 -13.86
CA TRP A 76 -4.14 0.24 -13.26
C TRP A 76 -2.93 -0.68 -13.43
N SER A 77 -1.81 -0.12 -13.87
CA SER A 77 -0.53 -0.81 -13.75
C SER A 77 -0.04 -0.74 -12.30
N LEU A 78 0.73 -1.75 -11.87
CA LEU A 78 1.33 -1.74 -10.53
C LEU A 78 2.26 -0.53 -10.35
N SER A 79 3.02 -0.14 -11.38
CA SER A 79 3.86 1.07 -11.34
C SER A 79 3.03 2.35 -11.11
N ALA A 80 1.89 2.50 -11.78
CA ALA A 80 0.99 3.63 -11.53
C ALA A 80 0.47 3.62 -10.09
N PHE A 81 0.02 2.46 -9.61
CA PHE A 81 -0.48 2.32 -8.24
C PHE A 81 0.59 2.69 -7.19
N LEU A 82 1.83 2.18 -7.33
CA LEU A 82 2.90 2.46 -6.37
C LEU A 82 3.36 3.94 -6.42
N ARG A 83 3.38 4.58 -7.60
CA ARG A 83 3.66 6.03 -7.71
C ARG A 83 2.56 6.88 -7.07
N ALA A 84 1.30 6.47 -7.20
CA ALA A 84 0.21 7.10 -6.48
C ALA A 84 0.35 6.89 -4.96
N LEU A 85 0.69 5.66 -4.53
CA LEU A 85 0.91 5.31 -3.12
C LEU A 85 2.03 6.14 -2.48
N TRP A 86 3.17 6.27 -3.17
CA TRP A 86 4.28 7.14 -2.75
C TRP A 86 3.81 8.58 -2.54
N LYS A 87 3.07 9.13 -3.52
CA LYS A 87 2.54 10.49 -3.45
C LYS A 87 1.57 10.71 -2.28
N VAL A 88 0.62 9.79 -2.06
CA VAL A 88 -0.39 9.94 -1.00
C VAL A 88 0.15 9.60 0.40
N GLY A 89 1.27 8.88 0.49
CA GLY A 89 1.95 8.61 1.76
C GLY A 89 2.73 9.81 2.29
N ALA A 90 3.21 10.70 1.42
CA ALA A 90 4.05 11.84 1.81
C ALA A 90 3.43 12.76 2.89
N PRO A 91 2.13 13.12 2.85
CA PRO A 91 1.49 13.91 3.92
C PRO A 91 1.44 13.24 5.30
N LEU A 92 1.79 11.96 5.40
CA LEU A 92 1.84 11.19 6.63
C LEU A 92 3.27 11.04 7.18
N SER A 93 4.30 11.57 6.52
CA SER A 93 5.72 11.32 6.84
C SER A 93 6.11 11.58 8.28
N ASP A 94 5.48 12.58 8.92
CA ASP A 94 5.79 13.01 10.28
C ASP A 94 5.10 12.14 11.35
N ARG A 95 4.26 11.18 10.94
CA ARG A 95 3.61 10.24 11.85
C ARG A 95 4.55 9.08 12.14
N THR A 96 4.78 8.78 13.41
CA THR A 96 5.53 7.59 13.83
C THR A 96 4.67 6.32 13.84
N GLU A 97 3.37 6.50 14.07
CA GLU A 97 2.36 5.44 14.12
C GLU A 97 1.14 5.81 13.27
N LEU A 98 0.54 4.80 12.65
CA LEU A 98 -0.61 4.93 11.76
C LEU A 98 -1.76 4.06 12.28
N GLU A 99 -2.96 4.62 12.35
CA GLU A 99 -4.16 3.83 12.59
C GLU A 99 -4.42 2.90 11.38
N PRO A 100 -4.91 1.67 11.58
CA PRO A 100 -5.27 0.77 10.48
C PRO A 100 -6.26 1.39 9.46
N ASP A 101 -7.16 2.25 9.92
CA ASP A 101 -8.08 3.00 9.05
C ASP A 101 -7.34 3.99 8.14
N VAL A 102 -6.29 4.64 8.65
CA VAL A 102 -5.44 5.55 7.88
C VAL A 102 -4.63 4.77 6.84
N VAL A 103 -4.11 3.59 7.21
CA VAL A 103 -3.42 2.71 6.27
C VAL A 103 -4.38 2.24 5.16
N ALA A 104 -5.57 1.74 5.51
CA ALA A 104 -6.59 1.38 4.54
C ALA A 104 -6.96 2.56 3.61
N ALA A 105 -7.14 3.74 4.18
CA ALA A 105 -7.44 4.96 3.43
C ALA A 105 -6.30 5.39 2.52
N MET A 106 -5.03 5.21 2.91
CA MET A 106 -3.87 5.53 2.09
C MET A 106 -3.82 4.66 0.82
N PHE A 107 -4.09 3.36 0.94
CA PHE A 107 -4.16 2.46 -0.22
C PHE A 107 -5.41 2.73 -1.08
N ALA A 108 -6.54 3.09 -0.47
CA ALA A 108 -7.74 3.52 -1.21
C ALA A 108 -7.49 4.83 -1.99
N ALA A 109 -6.80 5.80 -1.38
CA ALA A 109 -6.42 7.06 -2.02
C ALA A 109 -5.48 6.82 -3.20
N ALA A 110 -4.52 5.89 -3.07
CA ALA A 110 -3.62 5.51 -4.15
C ALA A 110 -4.36 4.93 -5.37
N SER A 111 -5.52 4.28 -5.16
CA SER A 111 -6.33 3.69 -6.24
C SER A 111 -7.11 4.74 -7.07
N THR A 112 -7.16 5.98 -6.60
CA THR A 112 -7.94 7.07 -7.22
C THR A 112 -7.12 8.33 -7.51
N THR A 113 -5.93 8.46 -6.92
CA THR A 113 -5.04 9.62 -7.10
C THR A 113 -4.22 9.48 -8.38
N PRO A 114 -4.23 10.46 -9.30
CA PRO A 114 -3.35 10.43 -10.47
C PRO A 114 -1.89 10.16 -10.07
N PRO A 115 -1.23 9.15 -10.68
CA PRO A 115 0.11 8.78 -10.29
C PRO A 115 1.09 9.92 -10.55
N ALA A 116 2.04 10.13 -9.64
CA ALA A 116 3.16 11.04 -9.91
C ALA A 116 3.89 10.59 -11.19
N ALA A 117 4.43 11.53 -11.97
CA ALA A 117 5.29 11.17 -13.10
C ALA A 117 6.47 10.34 -12.61
N PHE A 118 6.92 9.38 -13.42
CA PHE A 118 8.16 8.67 -13.11
C PHE A 118 9.33 9.65 -13.23
N ASP A 119 10.18 9.69 -12.20
CA ASP A 119 11.43 10.45 -12.22
C ASP A 119 12.60 9.48 -12.49
N PRO A 120 13.29 9.60 -13.63
CA PRO A 120 14.46 8.78 -13.95
C PRO A 120 15.57 8.81 -12.89
N ALA A 121 15.64 9.86 -12.07
CA ALA A 121 16.59 9.93 -10.97
C ALA A 121 16.38 8.82 -9.92
N TRP A 122 15.16 8.28 -9.80
CA TRP A 122 14.86 7.18 -8.88
C TRP A 122 15.64 5.91 -9.21
N SER A 123 15.88 5.61 -10.49
CA SER A 123 16.66 4.43 -10.90
C SER A 123 18.16 4.57 -10.60
N GLY A 124 18.68 5.80 -10.58
CA GLY A 124 20.09 6.09 -10.29
C GLY A 124 20.40 6.36 -8.82
N LYS A 125 19.39 6.58 -7.98
CA LYS A 125 19.55 6.90 -6.56
C LYS A 125 20.03 5.67 -5.78
N ASP A 126 20.96 5.87 -4.85
CA ASP A 126 21.26 4.86 -3.83
C ASP A 126 20.09 4.78 -2.83
N LEU A 127 19.31 3.71 -2.95
CA LEU A 127 18.17 3.41 -2.09
C LEU A 127 18.50 2.32 -1.07
N SER A 128 19.77 2.00 -0.83
CA SER A 128 20.14 1.03 0.20
C SER A 128 19.60 1.44 1.58
N LEU A 129 19.17 0.43 2.33
CA LEU A 129 18.73 0.63 3.71
C LEU A 129 19.97 0.85 4.61
N PRO A 130 19.89 1.76 5.60
CA PRO A 130 20.97 1.99 6.54
C PRO A 130 21.19 0.80 7.49
N GLY A 131 20.18 -0.06 7.66
CA GLY A 131 20.22 -1.27 8.48
C GLY A 131 19.64 -2.49 7.75
N ALA A 132 19.61 -3.63 8.44
CA ALA A 132 19.09 -4.87 7.89
C ALA A 132 17.55 -4.86 7.70
N GLU A 133 16.86 -4.05 8.49
CA GLU A 133 15.41 -3.89 8.45
C GLU A 133 15.06 -2.41 8.23
N PRO A 134 14.01 -2.11 7.44
CA PRO A 134 13.57 -0.74 7.21
C PRO A 134 12.97 -0.15 8.47
N HIS A 135 13.32 1.11 8.77
CA HIS A 135 12.79 1.84 9.91
C HIS A 135 12.29 3.24 9.53
N GLY A 136 11.01 3.51 9.84
CA GLY A 136 10.40 4.82 9.61
C GLY A 136 10.09 5.13 8.14
N TYR A 137 9.53 6.32 7.92
CA TYR A 137 9.04 6.75 6.60
C TYR A 137 10.12 6.74 5.50
N ALA A 138 11.33 7.21 5.82
CA ALA A 138 12.40 7.32 4.83
C ALA A 138 12.81 5.95 4.25
N ASP A 139 12.81 4.90 5.07
CA ASP A 139 13.13 3.55 4.60
C ASP A 139 11.96 2.91 3.84
N TRP A 140 10.72 3.17 4.27
CA TRP A 140 9.53 2.81 3.47
C TRP A 140 9.55 3.46 2.08
N GLU A 141 9.93 4.73 2.00
CA GLU A 141 10.09 5.44 0.72
C GLU A 141 11.17 4.78 -0.14
N ARG A 142 12.34 4.43 0.43
CA ARG A 142 13.39 3.70 -0.29
C ARG A 142 12.89 2.37 -0.86
N VAL A 143 12.08 1.64 -0.10
CA VAL A 143 11.42 0.39 -0.54
C VAL A 143 10.50 0.64 -1.73
N LEU A 144 9.60 1.62 -1.65
CA LEU A 144 8.69 1.92 -2.76
C LEU A 144 9.43 2.41 -4.01
N LEU A 145 10.39 3.31 -3.87
CA LEU A 145 11.16 3.82 -5.01
C LEU A 145 12.00 2.70 -5.66
N SER A 146 12.51 1.75 -4.87
CA SER A 146 13.20 0.57 -5.40
C SER A 146 12.25 -0.25 -6.27
N GLN A 147 11.03 -0.46 -5.80
CA GLN A 147 10.04 -1.23 -6.53
C GLN A 147 9.53 -0.52 -7.79
N ILE A 148 9.32 0.79 -7.72
CA ILE A 148 8.94 1.61 -8.88
C ILE A 148 10.02 1.55 -9.96
N ALA A 149 11.29 1.68 -9.59
CA ALA A 149 12.40 1.59 -10.53
C ALA A 149 12.54 0.18 -11.15
N ASP A 150 12.34 -0.89 -10.36
CA ASP A 150 12.32 -2.26 -10.88
C ASP A 150 11.19 -2.46 -11.92
N LEU A 151 10.00 -1.92 -11.65
CA LEU A 151 8.86 -2.02 -12.57
C LEU A 151 9.11 -1.25 -13.87
N GLU A 152 9.83 -0.12 -13.82
CA GLU A 152 10.24 0.62 -15.01
C GLU A 152 11.25 -0.20 -15.83
N ASP A 153 12.21 -0.85 -15.17
CA ASP A 153 13.16 -1.74 -15.85
C ASP A 153 12.43 -2.90 -16.56
N PHE A 154 11.39 -3.46 -15.95
CA PHE A 154 10.55 -4.48 -16.59
C PHE A 154 9.75 -3.96 -17.79
N LEU A 155 9.48 -2.66 -17.92
CA LEU A 155 8.90 -2.12 -19.16
C LEU A 155 9.91 -2.20 -20.32
N THR A 156 11.19 -1.99 -20.02
CA THR A 156 12.27 -2.07 -21.02
C THR A 156 12.70 -3.51 -21.32
N ALA A 157 12.60 -4.40 -20.33
CA ALA A 157 12.90 -5.83 -20.43
C ALA A 157 11.76 -6.66 -19.82
N PRO A 158 10.65 -6.85 -20.56
CA PRO A 158 9.46 -7.53 -20.05
C PRO A 158 9.74 -8.94 -19.55
N PRO A 159 9.17 -9.33 -18.40
CA PRO A 159 9.39 -10.66 -17.87
C PRO A 159 8.66 -11.71 -18.73
N GLY A 160 9.30 -12.86 -18.93
CA GLY A 160 8.76 -13.94 -19.76
C GLY A 160 7.51 -14.63 -19.16
N PRO A 161 6.90 -15.60 -19.86
CA PRO A 161 5.68 -16.27 -19.42
C PRO A 161 5.81 -17.07 -18.11
N GLN A 162 7.03 -17.29 -17.63
CA GLN A 162 7.34 -17.96 -16.38
C GLN A 162 7.50 -17.01 -15.19
N ALA A 163 7.26 -15.69 -15.37
CA ALA A 163 7.41 -14.68 -14.34
C ALA A 163 6.64 -14.98 -13.04
N ARG A 164 5.51 -15.68 -13.14
CA ARG A 164 4.72 -16.13 -11.98
C ARG A 164 5.49 -17.07 -11.03
N PHE A 165 6.53 -17.74 -11.50
CA PHE A 165 7.42 -18.56 -10.68
C PHE A 165 8.61 -17.76 -10.14
N GLY A 166 8.60 -16.45 -10.37
CA GLY A 166 9.56 -15.49 -9.94
C GLY A 166 10.60 -15.15 -11.02
N VAL A 167 10.96 -13.88 -11.08
CA VAL A 167 11.99 -13.33 -11.97
C VAL A 167 12.77 -12.23 -11.25
N ASP A 168 14.05 -12.09 -11.56
CA ASP A 168 14.86 -11.05 -10.96
C ASP A 168 14.80 -9.78 -11.81
N ALA A 169 14.62 -8.62 -11.17
CA ALA A 169 14.59 -7.33 -11.83
C ALA A 169 15.99 -6.99 -12.39
N PRO A 170 16.09 -6.68 -13.69
CA PRO A 170 17.34 -6.76 -14.45
C PRO A 170 18.37 -5.68 -14.08
N ARG A 171 17.95 -4.51 -13.55
CA ARG A 171 18.78 -3.34 -13.19
C ARG A 171 19.94 -3.06 -14.14
N PRO A 172 19.78 -2.15 -15.11
CA PRO A 172 20.86 -1.77 -16.02
C PRO A 172 22.14 -1.30 -15.30
N PRO A 173 23.32 -1.47 -15.92
CA PRO A 173 24.57 -0.91 -15.39
C PRO A 173 24.44 0.60 -15.10
N GLY A 174 24.94 1.03 -13.93
CA GLY A 174 24.82 2.41 -13.47
C GLY A 174 23.56 2.69 -12.64
N SER A 175 22.69 1.70 -12.44
CA SER A 175 21.60 1.80 -11.45
C SER A 175 22.12 1.91 -10.03
N GLY A 176 21.41 2.63 -9.18
CA GLY A 176 21.71 2.70 -7.74
C GLY A 176 21.35 1.40 -7.00
N ALA A 177 21.82 1.27 -5.77
CA ALA A 177 21.49 0.13 -4.93
C ALA A 177 20.00 0.16 -4.53
N ARG A 178 19.40 -1.02 -4.31
CA ARG A 178 17.98 -1.18 -3.98
C ARG A 178 17.79 -1.54 -2.50
N ALA A 179 16.65 -1.15 -1.94
CA ALA A 179 16.21 -1.51 -0.59
C ALA A 179 15.57 -2.91 -0.51
N THR A 180 15.13 -3.46 -1.64
CA THR A 180 14.37 -4.72 -1.71
C THR A 180 15.17 -5.84 -2.38
N PRO A 181 14.81 -7.12 -2.18
CA PRO A 181 15.36 -8.21 -2.99
C PRO A 181 15.15 -7.96 -4.49
N ALA A 182 15.96 -8.57 -5.35
CA ALA A 182 15.78 -8.46 -6.80
C ALA A 182 14.60 -9.29 -7.32
N ARG A 183 14.15 -10.29 -6.56
CA ARG A 183 13.13 -11.26 -6.97
C ARG A 183 11.73 -10.65 -6.98
N TRP A 184 10.93 -10.93 -8.00
CA TRP A 184 9.54 -10.49 -8.16
C TRP A 184 8.64 -11.65 -8.55
N TYR A 185 7.46 -11.75 -7.92
CA TYR A 185 6.40 -12.70 -8.29
C TYR A 185 5.12 -12.00 -8.79
N ASN A 186 4.83 -10.79 -8.31
CA ASN A 186 3.56 -10.10 -8.54
C ASN A 186 3.75 -8.83 -9.37
N PHE A 187 3.02 -8.73 -10.48
CA PHE A 187 3.17 -7.66 -11.48
C PHE A 187 1.91 -6.83 -11.70
N ASP A 188 0.79 -7.22 -11.07
CA ASP A 188 -0.47 -6.50 -11.14
C ASP A 188 -0.95 -6.11 -9.73
N PRO A 189 -1.71 -5.01 -9.57
CA PRO A 189 -2.13 -4.53 -8.26
C PRO A 189 -2.88 -5.56 -7.41
N ALA A 190 -3.68 -6.44 -8.01
CA ALA A 190 -4.49 -7.36 -7.23
C ALA A 190 -3.64 -8.47 -6.58
N THR A 191 -2.77 -9.12 -7.36
CA THR A 191 -1.85 -10.12 -6.81
C THR A 191 -0.87 -9.49 -5.83
N TYR A 192 -0.36 -8.30 -6.16
CA TYR A 192 0.53 -7.56 -5.29
C TYR A 192 -0.11 -7.27 -3.93
N LEU A 193 -1.32 -6.71 -3.89
CA LEU A 193 -1.98 -6.36 -2.63
C LEU A 193 -2.40 -7.60 -1.84
N GLU A 194 -2.92 -8.64 -2.49
CA GLU A 194 -3.24 -9.91 -1.82
C GLU A 194 -2.01 -10.53 -1.15
N CYS A 195 -0.92 -10.67 -1.89
CA CYS A 195 0.33 -11.23 -1.39
C CYS A 195 0.98 -10.33 -0.32
N ALA A 196 0.84 -9.01 -0.45
CA ALA A 196 1.29 -8.04 0.53
C ALA A 196 0.69 -8.31 1.91
N VAL A 197 -0.64 -8.33 2.03
CA VAL A 197 -1.29 -8.56 3.34
C VAL A 197 -1.18 -10.01 3.80
N ALA A 198 -1.27 -10.98 2.90
CA ALA A 198 -1.17 -12.39 3.27
C ALA A 198 0.21 -12.75 3.85
N GLY A 199 1.29 -12.27 3.22
CA GLY A 199 2.67 -12.54 3.67
C GLY A 199 3.12 -11.72 4.87
N SER A 200 2.58 -10.51 5.05
CA SER A 200 2.97 -9.62 6.15
C SER A 200 2.10 -9.81 7.39
N LEU A 201 0.79 -9.66 7.27
CA LEU A 201 -0.14 -9.61 8.40
C LEU A 201 -0.91 -10.92 8.59
N GLY A 202 -0.97 -11.76 7.55
CA GLY A 202 -1.90 -12.87 7.49
C GLY A 202 -3.33 -12.34 7.38
N GLY A 203 -4.22 -12.77 8.28
CA GLY A 203 -5.60 -12.31 8.33
C GLY A 203 -6.55 -12.95 7.31
N TRP A 204 -6.04 -13.64 6.30
CA TRP A 204 -6.87 -14.41 5.37
C TRP A 204 -7.58 -15.57 6.08
N ASP A 205 -8.85 -15.82 5.73
CA ASP A 205 -9.60 -16.99 6.16
C ASP A 205 -10.04 -17.79 4.92
N ALA A 206 -9.96 -19.12 4.98
CA ALA A 206 -10.44 -19.97 3.88
C ALA A 206 -11.96 -19.76 3.62
N ALA A 207 -12.72 -19.40 4.66
CA ALA A 207 -14.13 -19.07 4.54
C ALA A 207 -14.39 -17.79 3.71
N ASP A 208 -13.39 -16.92 3.54
CA ASP A 208 -13.49 -15.75 2.67
C ASP A 208 -13.47 -16.12 1.19
N GLY A 209 -13.10 -17.37 0.85
CA GLY A 209 -13.04 -17.87 -0.52
C GLY A 209 -11.93 -17.25 -1.37
N ALA A 210 -11.18 -16.29 -0.83
CA ALA A 210 -10.10 -15.59 -1.53
C ALA A 210 -8.84 -16.44 -1.66
N ARG A 211 -8.50 -17.21 -0.62
CA ARG A 211 -7.37 -18.15 -0.64
C ARG A 211 -7.82 -19.55 -0.26
N VAL A 212 -7.41 -20.52 -1.08
CA VAL A 212 -7.55 -21.94 -0.77
C VAL A 212 -6.25 -22.40 -0.13
N PRO A 213 -6.26 -22.87 1.13
CA PRO A 213 -5.05 -23.40 1.75
C PRO A 213 -4.54 -24.60 0.95
N VAL A 214 -3.25 -24.60 0.65
CA VAL A 214 -2.59 -25.77 0.07
C VAL A 214 -2.76 -26.94 1.04
N PRO A 215 -3.22 -28.12 0.58
CA PRO A 215 -3.29 -29.30 1.43
C PRO A 215 -1.94 -29.57 2.08
N ALA A 216 -1.91 -29.68 3.40
CA ALA A 216 -0.68 -29.97 4.14
C ALA A 216 -0.06 -31.28 3.65
N GLY A 217 1.26 -31.33 3.52
CA GLY A 217 1.97 -32.58 3.28
C GLY A 217 1.76 -33.57 4.44
N PRO A 218 2.05 -34.87 4.24
CA PRO A 218 1.95 -35.86 5.29
C PRO A 218 2.77 -35.47 6.53
N GLY A 219 2.10 -35.20 7.66
CA GLY A 219 2.73 -34.78 8.91
C GLY A 219 2.87 -33.27 9.12
N GLU A 220 2.51 -32.45 8.13
CA GLU A 220 2.52 -31.00 8.24
C GLU A 220 1.22 -30.49 8.87
N ARG A 221 1.31 -29.39 9.63
CA ARG A 221 0.11 -28.69 10.09
C ARG A 221 -0.47 -27.90 8.92
N PRO A 222 -1.81 -27.87 8.75
CA PRO A 222 -2.44 -26.98 7.77
C PRO A 222 -1.97 -25.54 7.94
N ALA A 223 -1.72 -24.86 6.82
CA ALA A 223 -1.47 -23.42 6.84
C ALA A 223 -2.64 -22.73 7.55
N ARG A 224 -2.33 -22.01 8.62
CA ARG A 224 -3.32 -21.23 9.39
C ARG A 224 -2.90 -19.78 9.38
N SER A 225 -3.85 -18.93 9.03
CA SER A 225 -3.75 -17.50 9.22
C SER A 225 -4.60 -17.13 10.44
N TYR A 226 -3.97 -16.47 11.41
CA TYR A 226 -4.65 -16.09 12.65
C TYR A 226 -5.26 -14.71 12.51
N VAL A 227 -6.57 -14.62 12.77
CA VAL A 227 -7.24 -13.33 12.92
C VAL A 227 -6.86 -12.74 14.29
N ARG A 228 -6.34 -11.52 14.29
CA ARG A 228 -5.93 -10.80 15.50
C ARG A 228 -6.33 -9.34 15.40
N THR A 229 -6.58 -8.73 16.56
CA THR A 229 -6.80 -7.30 16.67
C THR A 229 -5.54 -6.53 16.24
N ILE A 230 -5.73 -5.47 15.47
CA ILE A 230 -4.71 -4.48 15.14
C ILE A 230 -5.22 -3.10 15.57
N THR A 231 -4.37 -2.33 16.24
CA THR A 231 -4.74 -1.00 16.76
C THR A 231 -3.81 0.09 16.27
N THR A 232 -2.58 -0.27 15.90
CA THR A 232 -1.55 0.63 15.38
C THR A 232 -0.72 -0.13 14.35
N MET A 233 -0.11 0.60 13.43
CA MET A 233 0.82 0.12 12.41
C MET A 233 1.97 1.12 12.30
N THR A 234 3.17 0.62 11.98
CA THR A 234 4.36 1.45 11.78
C THR A 234 4.74 1.51 10.30
N TRP A 235 5.62 2.44 9.94
CA TRP A 235 6.22 2.45 8.60
C TRP A 235 6.99 1.15 8.29
N ASP A 236 7.53 0.51 9.32
CA ASP A 236 8.23 -0.78 9.24
C ASP A 236 7.24 -1.88 8.81
N ASP A 237 6.02 -1.88 9.39
CA ASP A 237 4.93 -2.77 8.94
C ASP A 237 4.57 -2.50 7.48
N LEU A 238 4.48 -1.24 7.06
CA LEU A 238 4.16 -0.85 5.69
C LEU A 238 5.28 -1.24 4.71
N ALA A 239 6.55 -1.12 5.11
CA ALA A 239 7.68 -1.57 4.31
C ALA A 239 7.64 -3.09 4.14
N ARG A 240 7.30 -3.83 5.21
CA ARG A 240 7.10 -5.28 5.14
C ARG A 240 5.91 -5.66 4.25
N ILE A 241 4.80 -4.94 4.31
CA ILE A 241 3.66 -5.10 3.39
C ILE A 241 4.12 -4.93 1.94
N ALA A 242 4.86 -3.86 1.64
CA ALA A 242 5.35 -3.60 0.28
C ALA A 242 6.32 -4.70 -0.20
N VAL A 243 7.28 -5.11 0.64
CA VAL A 243 8.20 -6.21 0.29
C VAL A 243 7.44 -7.52 0.07
N CYS A 244 6.49 -7.88 0.93
CA CYS A 244 5.66 -9.07 0.74
C CYS A 244 4.86 -8.98 -0.56
N GLY A 245 4.34 -7.80 -0.93
CA GLY A 245 3.64 -7.61 -2.20
C GLY A 245 4.51 -7.97 -3.40
N GLN A 246 5.81 -7.73 -3.31
CA GLN A 246 6.77 -8.09 -4.35
C GLN A 246 7.14 -9.58 -4.34
N VAL A 247 7.51 -10.12 -3.16
CA VAL A 247 8.25 -11.41 -3.07
C VAL A 247 7.42 -12.62 -2.64
N TYR A 248 6.20 -12.42 -2.16
CA TYR A 248 5.37 -13.49 -1.62
C TYR A 248 4.52 -14.14 -2.71
N GLU A 249 4.49 -15.47 -2.72
CA GLU A 249 3.76 -16.34 -3.67
C GLU A 249 2.39 -16.78 -3.10
#